data_AF-A0A9D6I9Z7-F1
#
_entry.id   AF-A0A9D6I9Z7-F1
#
_cell.length_a   1.000
_cell.length_b   1.000
_cell.length_c   1.000
_cell.angle_alpha   90.00
_cell.angle_beta   90.00
_cell.angle_gamma   90.00
#
_symmetry.space_group_name_H-M   'P 1'
#
loop_
_entity.id
_entity.type
_entity.pdbx_description
1 polymer ?
#
loop_
_entity_poly.entity_id
_entity_poly.type
_entity_poly.pdbx_seq_one_letter_code
_entity_poly.pdbx_strand_id
1 'polypeptide(L)' 'IKIYPGAYHYFDNVDYALQVFPDVENRNKPGGCCGASVGYQPEAAAAAFAEVEAFLSRHLRGVPPSPRLP' A
#
# COMPACT_ATOMS: atom_id res chain seq x y z
N ILE A 1 -10.16 -2.89 -9.64
CA ILE A 1 -8.76 -3.03 -9.17
C ILE A 1 -7.91 -1.97 -9.86
N LYS A 2 -7.03 -1.26 -9.14
CA LYS A 2 -6.16 -0.21 -9.69
C LYS A 2 -4.72 -0.71 -9.69
N ILE A 3 -4.00 -0.47 -10.79
CA ILE A 3 -2.58 -0.80 -10.93
C ILE A 3 -1.78 0.49 -10.90
N TYR A 4 -0.73 0.53 -10.10
CA TYR A 4 0.21 1.65 -10.02
C TYR A 4 1.49 1.26 -10.78
N PRO A 5 1.72 1.81 -11.99
CA PRO A 5 2.85 1.40 -12.81
C PRO A 5 4.18 1.67 -12.09
N GLY A 6 5.07 0.67 -12.06
CA GLY A 6 6.38 0.79 -11.44
C GLY A 6 6.40 0.70 -9.91
N ALA A 7 5.25 0.56 -9.24
CA ALA A 7 5.21 0.39 -7.80
C ALA A 7 5.89 -0.91 -7.35
N TYR A 8 6.59 -0.83 -6.22
CA TYR A 8 7.20 -1.99 -5.56
C TYR A 8 6.15 -2.78 -4.79
N HIS A 9 6.54 -3.92 -4.21
CA HIS A 9 5.61 -4.73 -3.42
C HIS A 9 5.17 -3.99 -2.14
N TYR A 10 6.11 -3.32 -1.48
CA TYR A 10 5.85 -2.34 -0.42
C TYR A 10 6.43 -0.99 -0.87
N PHE A 11 5.56 0.02 -1.02
CA PHE A 11 5.92 1.30 -1.63
C PHE A 11 5.59 2.55 -0.79
N ASP A 12 4.94 2.37 0.36
CA ASP A 12 4.26 3.42 1.12
C ASP A 12 4.98 3.85 2.40
N ASN A 13 6.04 3.15 2.80
CA ASN A 13 6.85 3.50 3.96
C ASN A 13 8.10 4.28 3.54
N VAL A 14 8.16 5.55 3.99
CA VAL A 14 9.20 6.55 3.66
C VAL A 14 10.61 6.18 4.12
N ASP A 15 10.73 5.32 5.15
CA ASP A 15 12.01 4.97 5.75
C ASP A 15 12.71 3.80 5.04
N TYR A 16 12.02 3.12 4.11
CA TYR A 16 12.63 2.01 3.37
C TYR A 16 13.38 2.49 2.12
N ALA A 17 14.68 2.24 2.11
CA ALA A 17 15.47 2.24 0.88
C ALA A 17 15.03 1.11 -0.06
N LEU A 18 15.23 1.31 -1.37
CA LEU A 18 14.90 0.30 -2.37
C LEU A 18 15.84 -0.92 -2.26
N GLN A 19 15.27 -2.08 -1.96
CA GLN A 19 15.97 -3.36 -1.92
C GLN A 19 15.04 -4.54 -2.23
N VAL A 20 15.62 -5.71 -2.48
CA VAL A 20 14.88 -6.97 -2.61
C VAL A 20 15.03 -7.76 -1.31
N PHE A 21 13.91 -8.13 -0.68
CA PHE A 21 13.91 -9.03 0.46
C PHE A 21 13.56 -10.45 0.00
N PRO A 22 14.47 -11.45 0.20
CA PRO A 22 14.26 -12.80 -0.30
C PRO A 22 13.08 -13.52 0.37
N ASP A 23 12.82 -13.20 1.64
CA ASP A 23 11.78 -13.86 2.45
C ASP A 23 10.40 -13.21 2.34
N VAL A 24 10.28 -12.13 1.57
CA VAL A 24 8.99 -11.47 1.32
C VAL A 24 8.31 -12.16 0.14
N GLU A 25 7.16 -12.77 0.42
CA GLU A 25 6.36 -13.45 -0.60
C GLU A 25 5.68 -12.45 -1.54
N ASN A 26 5.93 -12.58 -2.85
CA ASN A 26 5.18 -11.86 -3.88
C ASN A 26 4.58 -12.84 -4.88
N ARG A 27 3.36 -13.32 -4.59
CA ARG A 27 2.60 -14.23 -5.48
C ARG A 27 2.23 -13.61 -6.83
N ASN A 28 2.27 -12.29 -6.93
CA ASN A 28 1.94 -11.57 -8.17
C ASN A 28 3.16 -11.40 -9.08
N LYS A 29 4.37 -11.77 -8.63
CA LYS A 29 5.58 -11.74 -9.44
C LYS A 29 5.56 -12.88 -10.46
N PRO A 30 5.71 -12.59 -11.77
CA PRO A 30 5.85 -13.65 -12.77
C PRO A 30 6.98 -14.61 -12.40
N GLY A 31 6.70 -15.91 -12.41
CA GLY A 31 7.68 -16.94 -12.03
C GLY A 31 7.85 -17.18 -10.53
N GLY A 32 7.16 -16.44 -9.66
CA GLY A 32 6.97 -16.76 -8.23
C GLY A 32 8.23 -16.87 -7.37
N CYS A 33 9.39 -16.40 -7.85
CA CYS A 33 10.67 -16.64 -7.18
C CYS A 33 11.25 -15.39 -6.52
N CYS A 34 12.21 -15.64 -5.63
CA CYS A 34 13.33 -14.73 -5.34
C CYS A 34 12.94 -13.42 -4.63
N GLY A 35 11.91 -13.46 -3.78
CA GLY A 35 11.53 -12.34 -2.93
C GLY A 35 10.81 -11.18 -3.64
N ALA A 36 10.67 -10.07 -2.93
CA ALA A 36 9.93 -8.89 -3.37
C ALA A 36 10.74 -7.60 -3.23
N SER A 37 10.49 -6.63 -4.12
CA SER A 37 11.03 -5.28 -3.99
C SER A 37 10.28 -4.50 -2.91
N VAL A 38 11.03 -3.82 -2.06
CA VAL A 38 10.55 -2.99 -0.97
C VAL A 38 11.32 -1.69 -1.03
N GLY A 39 10.62 -0.57 -0.94
CA GLY A 39 11.24 0.75 -0.93
C GLY A 39 10.21 1.83 -1.11
N TYR A 40 10.46 3.03 -0.60
CA TYR A 40 9.51 4.12 -0.79
C TYR A 40 9.38 4.52 -2.27
N GLN A 41 8.14 4.64 -2.78
CA GLN A 41 7.86 5.27 -4.07
C GLN A 41 6.79 6.36 -3.88
N PRO A 42 7.18 7.64 -3.87
CA PRO A 42 6.30 8.73 -3.45
C PRO A 42 5.07 8.89 -4.35
N GLU A 43 5.20 8.69 -5.66
CA GLU A 43 4.09 8.86 -6.60
C GLU A 43 3.01 7.79 -6.40
N ALA A 44 3.40 6.52 -6.24
CA ALA A 44 2.45 5.44 -5.98
C ALA A 44 1.85 5.56 -4.58
N ALA A 45 2.64 5.92 -3.57
CA ALA A 45 2.15 6.13 -2.20
C ALA A 45 1.08 7.22 -2.16
N ALA A 46 1.37 8.40 -2.72
CA ALA A 46 0.41 9.51 -2.76
C ALA A 46 -0.87 9.15 -3.52
N ALA A 47 -0.75 8.50 -4.67
CA ALA A 47 -1.91 8.07 -5.47
C ALA A 47 -2.71 6.96 -4.77
N ALA A 48 -2.07 6.06 -4.02
CA ALA A 48 -2.76 5.03 -3.25
C ALA A 48 -3.52 5.62 -2.06
N PHE A 49 -2.90 6.52 -1.29
CA PHE A 49 -3.54 7.17 -0.16
C PHE A 49 -4.77 7.98 -0.58
N ALA A 50 -4.67 8.79 -1.64
CA ALA A 50 -5.80 9.58 -2.13
C ALA A 50 -6.99 8.69 -2.54
N GLU A 51 -6.73 7.56 -3.20
CA GLU A 51 -7.78 6.64 -3.67
C GLU A 51 -8.43 5.87 -2.52
N VAL A 52 -7.63 5.42 -1.55
CA VAL A 52 -8.14 4.74 -0.34
C VAL A 52 -8.97 5.71 0.50
N GLU A 53 -8.49 6.95 0.70
CA GLU A 53 -9.23 7.98 1.43
C GLU A 53 -10.57 8.28 0.74
N ALA A 54 -10.58 8.47 -0.58
CA ALA A 54 -11.79 8.70 -1.34
C ALA A 54 -12.76 7.50 -1.24
N PHE A 55 -12.24 6.27 -1.33
CA PHE A 55 -13.03 5.06 -1.19
C PHE A 55 -13.66 4.94 0.20
N LEU A 56 -12.87 5.03 1.26
CA LEU A 56 -13.35 4.92 2.63
C LEU A 56 -14.34 6.04 2.96
N SER A 57 -14.04 7.26 2.55
CA SER A 57 -14.97 8.39 2.74
C SER A 57 -16.32 8.16 2.08
N ARG A 58 -16.38 7.52 0.92
CA ARG A 58 -17.66 7.22 0.24
C ARG A 58 -18.48 6.15 0.96
N HIS A 59 -17.84 5.20 1.64
CA HIS A 59 -18.52 4.02 2.18
C HIS A 59 -18.70 4.06 3.71
N LEU A 60 -17.90 4.85 4.43
CA LEU A 60 -17.91 4.92 5.90
C LEU A 60 -18.55 6.20 6.45
N ARG A 61 -18.99 7.14 5.59
CA ARG A 61 -19.79 8.30 5.99
C ARG A 61 -21.17 7.84 6.48
N GLY A 62 -21.22 7.41 7.75
CA GLY A 62 -22.41 6.87 8.41
C GLY A 62 -22.15 6.24 9.79
N VAL A 63 -20.89 5.96 10.17
CA VAL A 63 -20.55 5.50 11.52
C VAL A 63 -20.20 6.72 12.38
N PRO A 64 -21.08 7.19 13.29
CA PRO A 64 -20.67 8.17 14.29
C PRO A 64 -19.52 7.57 15.11
N PRO A 65 -18.50 8.37 15.48
CA PRO A 65 -17.44 7.87 16.36
C PRO A 65 -18.08 7.32 17.63
N SER A 66 -17.72 6.09 18.00
CA SER A 66 -18.16 5.51 19.26
C SER A 66 -17.80 6.49 20.39
N PRO A 67 -18.74 6.89 21.27
CA PRO A 67 -18.40 7.78 22.36
C PRO A 67 -17.29 7.12 23.18
N ARG A 68 -16.18 7.85 23.35
CA ARG A 68 -15.15 7.45 24.30
C ARG A 68 -15.82 7.40 25.68
N LEU A 69 -15.83 6.21 26.29
CA LEU A 69 -16.21 6.07 27.69
C LEU A 69 -15.21 6.87 28.55
N PRO A 70 -15.68 7.49 29.66
CA PRO A 70 -14.87 8.36 30.51
C PRO A 70 -13.66 7.65 31.12
#